data_AF-A0A7J6IWX5-F1
#
_entry.id   AF-A0A7J6IWX5-F1
#
_cell.length_a   1.000
_cell.length_b   1.000
_cell.length_c   1.000
_cell.angle_alpha   90.00
_cell.angle_beta   90.00
_cell.angle_gamma   90.00
#
_symmetry.space_group_name_H-M   'P 1'
#
loop_
_entity.id
_entity.type
_entity.pdbx_description
1 polymer ?
#
loop_
_entity_poly.entity_id
_entity_poly.type
_entity_poly.pdbx_seq_one_letter_code
_entity_poly.pdbx_strand_id
1 'polypeptide(L)'
;MTPSLLERDKLYYKLDITDNLPPGTDSIEQFETAIFFMANSFAFSAGYASTFIHLVQTPAGAAAVHHTAKAYRRGHQRFFETQDYFLDWMWYGSGSDVSRKRLESVNRIHASVWKNVPGAYSHPWEGEMAIIGAAYFETYLRKLVGARRTEPHPNVQRAWPEWGERVCAQLRTEPLDGSRSFGVNFPRTWAEVEGFYLWFQRIPMERYTDDETRRKAHDASDAFIRQFSVMWFPRRLQWFGRQVVLTVIPAPIREHNEIGHPNPVTETLIKFAIKVYLDTKDALPDPVRPDFSDEYHAAKGVNWKKTDVQTEAEWTRRDRITDAILLTIVLVGGMWALWQLRIFSV
;
A
#
# COMPACT_ATOMS: atom_id res chain seq x y z
N MET A 1 19.51 -11.26 -8.80
CA MET A 1 19.81 -12.02 -7.57
C MET A 1 20.11 -11.00 -6.49
N THR A 2 19.27 -10.89 -5.48
CA THR A 2 19.50 -10.01 -4.33
C THR A 2 20.57 -10.64 -3.44
N PRO A 3 21.70 -9.99 -3.14
CA PRO A 3 22.75 -10.58 -2.30
C PRO A 3 22.26 -10.86 -0.89
N SER A 4 22.88 -11.83 -0.22
CA SER A 4 22.51 -12.20 1.15
C SER A 4 22.84 -11.07 2.14
N LEU A 5 22.16 -11.05 3.30
CA LEU A 5 22.37 -10.04 4.36
C LEU A 5 23.83 -9.94 4.85
N LEU A 6 24.64 -10.98 4.62
CA LEU A 6 26.04 -11.07 5.03
C LEU A 6 27.02 -10.46 4.00
N GLU A 7 26.59 -10.18 2.77
CA GLU A 7 27.44 -9.64 1.70
C GLU A 7 27.35 -8.11 1.55
N ARG A 8 26.58 -7.43 2.41
CA ARG A 8 26.38 -5.98 2.39
C ARG A 8 27.45 -5.26 3.21
N ASP A 9 28.69 -5.28 2.73
CA ASP A 9 29.79 -4.51 3.32
C ASP A 9 29.70 -3.01 2.99
N LYS A 10 30.45 -2.20 3.76
CA LYS A 10 30.52 -0.72 3.89
C LYS A 10 30.54 0.16 2.61
N LEU A 11 30.41 -0.43 1.42
CA LEU A 11 30.35 0.24 0.11
C LEU A 11 28.92 0.62 -0.33
N TYR A 12 27.88 0.20 0.38
CA TYR A 12 26.46 0.45 0.03
C TYR A 12 25.85 1.73 0.65
N TYR A 13 26.60 2.47 1.46
CA TYR A 13 26.09 3.56 2.30
C TYR A 13 27.01 4.79 2.25
N LYS A 14 26.64 5.79 1.44
CA LYS A 14 27.30 7.10 1.39
C LYS A 14 26.53 8.10 0.50
N LEU A 15 25.36 8.54 0.93
CA LEU A 15 24.77 9.79 0.45
C LEU A 15 24.09 10.47 1.64
N ASP A 16 24.42 11.75 1.86
CA ASP A 16 23.73 12.60 2.81
C ASP A 16 22.62 13.31 2.06
N ILE A 17 21.42 12.73 2.11
CA ILE A 17 20.23 13.15 1.36
C ILE A 17 19.64 14.45 1.95
N THR A 18 20.17 14.94 3.08
CA THR A 18 19.52 15.98 3.88
C THR A 18 19.95 17.41 3.56
N ASP A 19 21.20 17.63 3.10
CA ASP A 19 21.80 18.97 3.13
C ASP A 19 22.28 19.58 1.79
N ASN A 20 22.28 18.85 0.65
CA ASN A 20 22.86 19.35 -0.60
C ASN A 20 21.99 19.13 -1.85
N LEU A 21 20.85 19.83 -1.95
CA LEU A 21 20.06 19.89 -3.19
C LEU A 21 20.01 21.33 -3.76
N PRO A 22 20.19 21.53 -5.08
CA PRO A 22 20.17 22.86 -5.69
C PRO A 22 18.81 23.57 -5.55
N PRO A 23 18.77 24.91 -5.39
CA PRO A 23 17.52 25.67 -5.38
C PRO A 23 16.87 25.74 -6.77
N GLY A 24 15.54 25.58 -6.84
CA GLY A 24 14.74 25.86 -8.06
C GLY A 24 14.48 24.66 -8.98
N THR A 25 14.82 23.45 -8.57
CA THR A 25 14.34 22.22 -9.22
C THR A 25 13.05 21.77 -8.55
N ASP A 26 11.98 21.62 -9.33
CA ASP A 26 10.80 20.85 -8.93
C ASP A 26 11.16 19.35 -8.82
N SER A 27 11.93 19.02 -7.79
CA SER A 27 11.94 17.79 -7.00
C SER A 27 11.89 16.41 -7.69
N ILE A 28 12.23 16.25 -8.98
CA ILE A 28 12.45 14.91 -9.59
C ILE A 28 13.41 14.10 -8.71
N GLU A 29 14.51 14.72 -8.25
CA GLU A 29 15.46 14.09 -7.34
C GLU A 29 14.92 13.88 -5.91
N GLN A 30 14.13 14.81 -5.34
CA GLN A 30 13.60 14.64 -3.96
C GLN A 30 12.50 13.57 -3.88
N PHE A 31 11.71 13.40 -4.95
CA PHE A 31 10.58 12.48 -4.98
C PHE A 31 10.97 11.07 -5.45
N GLU A 32 11.89 10.96 -6.42
CA GLU A 32 12.59 9.70 -6.70
C GLU A 32 13.26 9.18 -5.40
N THR A 33 13.87 10.08 -4.62
CA THR A 33 14.57 9.70 -3.39
C THR A 33 13.63 9.22 -2.29
N ALA A 34 12.53 9.91 -2.00
CA ALA A 34 11.69 9.59 -0.85
C ALA A 34 10.94 8.25 -0.97
N ILE A 35 10.58 7.81 -2.18
CA ILE A 35 9.73 6.61 -2.36
C ILE A 35 10.55 5.40 -2.78
N PHE A 36 11.48 5.59 -3.73
CA PHE A 36 12.29 4.48 -4.22
C PHE A 36 13.42 4.07 -3.26
N PHE A 37 13.80 4.91 -2.28
CA PHE A 37 14.78 4.55 -1.25
C PHE A 37 14.14 4.06 0.05
N MET A 38 12.82 4.17 0.21
CA MET A 38 12.18 3.91 1.49
C MET A 38 11.18 2.75 1.49
N ALA A 39 10.58 2.41 0.35
CA ALA A 39 9.59 1.35 0.27
C ALA A 39 10.18 0.04 -0.29
N ASN A 40 9.60 -1.08 0.14
CA ASN A 40 9.75 -2.38 -0.51
C ASN A 40 8.37 -2.86 -1.00
N SER A 41 8.34 -3.82 -1.93
CA SER A 41 7.09 -4.36 -2.50
C SER A 41 6.08 -4.82 -1.43
N PHE A 42 6.54 -5.37 -0.31
CA PHE A 42 5.66 -5.81 0.79
C PHE A 42 4.95 -4.63 1.45
N ALA A 43 5.72 -3.63 1.91
CA ALA A 43 5.19 -2.41 2.51
C ALA A 43 4.27 -1.65 1.54
N PHE A 44 4.66 -1.57 0.26
CA PHE A 44 3.86 -0.94 -0.78
C PHE A 44 2.51 -1.65 -0.95
N SER A 45 2.51 -2.97 -1.01
CA SER A 45 1.25 -3.74 -1.14
C SER A 45 0.33 -3.62 0.09
N ALA A 46 0.90 -3.51 1.30
CA ALA A 46 0.14 -3.24 2.51
C ALA A 46 -0.47 -1.82 2.47
N GLY A 47 0.28 -0.82 2.01
CA GLY A 47 -0.20 0.55 1.80
C GLY A 47 -1.29 0.64 0.74
N TYR A 48 -1.15 -0.10 -0.36
CA TYR A 48 -2.19 -0.23 -1.38
C TYR A 48 -3.47 -0.84 -0.81
N ALA A 49 -3.37 -1.97 -0.09
CA ALA A 49 -4.54 -2.60 0.53
C ALA A 49 -5.21 -1.64 1.52
N SER A 50 -4.43 -0.99 2.40
CA SER A 50 -4.93 -0.01 3.36
C SER A 50 -5.64 1.15 2.65
N THR A 51 -5.01 1.78 1.65
CA THR A 51 -5.58 2.92 0.93
C THR A 51 -6.88 2.57 0.23
N PHE A 52 -6.94 1.43 -0.46
CA PHE A 52 -8.18 1.01 -1.11
C PHE A 52 -9.28 0.64 -0.12
N ILE A 53 -8.95 0.08 1.04
CA ILE A 53 -9.91 -0.20 2.11
C ILE A 53 -10.48 1.11 2.69
N HIS A 54 -9.68 2.19 2.75
CA HIS A 54 -10.22 3.51 3.06
C HIS A 54 -11.17 3.98 1.96
N LEU A 55 -10.80 3.89 0.68
CA LEU A 55 -11.62 4.42 -0.42
C LEU A 55 -12.99 3.74 -0.53
N VAL A 56 -13.06 2.42 -0.31
CA VAL A 56 -14.31 1.66 -0.42
C VAL A 56 -15.26 1.86 0.76
N GLN A 57 -14.86 2.61 1.80
CA GLN A 57 -15.78 2.98 2.87
C GLN A 57 -16.89 3.94 2.37
N THR A 58 -16.60 4.69 1.30
CA THR A 58 -17.52 5.63 0.67
C THR A 58 -18.51 4.88 -0.26
N PRO A 59 -19.76 5.34 -0.39
CA PRO A 59 -20.70 4.76 -1.34
C PRO A 59 -20.20 4.72 -2.80
N ALA A 60 -19.66 5.86 -3.25
CA ALA A 60 -19.08 6.01 -4.58
C ALA A 60 -17.89 5.06 -4.81
N GLY A 61 -16.96 5.00 -3.86
CA GLY A 61 -15.79 4.13 -3.94
C GLY A 61 -16.15 2.65 -3.93
N ALA A 62 -17.06 2.23 -3.05
CA ALA A 62 -17.57 0.86 -3.00
C ALA A 62 -18.24 0.47 -4.34
N ALA A 63 -19.11 1.32 -4.87
CA ALA A 63 -19.81 1.07 -6.13
C ALA A 63 -18.84 1.01 -7.32
N ALA A 64 -17.86 1.92 -7.38
CA ALA A 64 -16.87 1.94 -8.45
C ALA A 64 -16.00 0.67 -8.47
N VAL A 65 -15.50 0.24 -7.31
CA VAL A 65 -14.71 -1.00 -7.21
C VAL A 65 -15.56 -2.22 -7.57
N HIS A 66 -16.78 -2.28 -7.04
CA HIS A 66 -17.69 -3.39 -7.30
C HIS A 66 -18.04 -3.53 -8.79
N HIS A 67 -18.36 -2.41 -9.46
CA HIS A 67 -18.70 -2.40 -10.90
C HIS A 67 -17.60 -2.97 -11.79
N THR A 68 -16.34 -2.60 -11.54
CA THR A 68 -15.23 -3.11 -12.37
C THR A 68 -14.95 -4.59 -12.15
N ALA A 69 -15.34 -5.12 -10.99
CA ALA A 69 -15.06 -6.47 -10.50
C ALA A 69 -13.58 -6.92 -10.52
N LYS A 70 -12.64 -6.02 -10.86
CA LYS A 70 -11.21 -6.35 -11.00
C LYS A 70 -10.59 -6.79 -9.68
N ALA A 71 -10.98 -6.18 -8.56
CA ALA A 71 -10.47 -6.56 -7.23
C ALA A 71 -10.74 -8.04 -6.89
N TYR A 72 -11.90 -8.57 -7.30
CA TYR A 72 -12.31 -9.95 -7.00
C TYR A 72 -11.73 -10.97 -7.99
N ARG A 73 -11.69 -10.62 -9.28
CA ARG A 73 -11.36 -11.56 -10.37
C ARG A 73 -9.91 -11.52 -10.83
N ARG A 74 -9.27 -10.36 -10.67
CA ARG A 74 -7.95 -10.00 -11.25
C ARG A 74 -7.17 -9.12 -10.27
N GLY A 75 -7.19 -9.49 -8.99
CA GLY A 75 -6.67 -8.67 -7.91
C GLY A 75 -5.19 -8.34 -8.07
N HIS A 76 -4.37 -9.31 -8.49
CA HIS A 76 -2.95 -9.10 -8.71
C HIS A 76 -2.68 -8.26 -9.94
N GLN A 77 -3.37 -8.52 -11.06
CA GLN A 77 -3.28 -7.65 -12.24
C GLN A 77 -3.66 -6.21 -11.89
N ARG A 78 -4.77 -6.00 -11.17
CA ARG A 78 -5.22 -4.66 -10.75
C ARG A 78 -4.17 -3.96 -9.90
N PHE A 79 -3.57 -4.68 -8.95
CA PHE A 79 -2.47 -4.16 -8.12
C PHE A 79 -1.32 -3.68 -9.00
N PHE A 80 -0.72 -4.55 -9.80
CA PHE A 80 0.47 -4.20 -10.60
C PHE A 80 0.19 -3.14 -11.67
N GLU A 81 -0.99 -3.16 -12.31
CA GLU A 81 -1.38 -2.08 -13.23
C GLU A 81 -1.46 -0.73 -12.50
N THR A 82 -2.08 -0.69 -11.31
CA THR A 82 -2.18 0.55 -10.51
C THR A 82 -0.80 1.03 -10.10
N GLN A 83 0.06 0.10 -9.66
CA GLN A 83 1.45 0.41 -9.30
C GLN A 83 2.24 0.97 -10.46
N ASP A 84 2.11 0.38 -11.66
CA ASP A 84 2.82 0.83 -12.85
C ASP A 84 2.50 2.30 -13.19
N TYR A 85 1.21 2.67 -13.15
CA TYR A 85 0.79 4.06 -13.34
C TYR A 85 1.35 4.97 -12.25
N PHE A 86 1.15 4.60 -10.99
CA PHE A 86 1.51 5.44 -9.87
C PHE A 86 3.01 5.70 -9.83
N LEU A 87 3.83 4.64 -9.94
CA LEU A 87 5.29 4.73 -9.94
C LEU A 87 5.84 5.48 -11.15
N ASP A 88 5.20 5.42 -12.32
CA ASP A 88 5.57 6.28 -13.46
C ASP A 88 5.44 7.77 -13.09
N TRP A 89 4.39 8.16 -12.36
CA TRP A 89 4.19 9.56 -11.95
C TRP A 89 5.23 10.05 -10.96
N MET A 90 5.76 9.13 -10.15
CA MET A 90 6.81 9.40 -9.16
C MET A 90 8.17 9.48 -9.84
N TRP A 91 8.48 8.49 -10.68
CA TRP A 91 9.75 8.37 -11.38
C TRP A 91 9.98 9.52 -12.37
N TYR A 92 9.03 9.77 -13.28
CA TYR A 92 9.20 10.83 -14.26
C TYR A 92 8.80 12.21 -13.73
N GLY A 93 8.29 12.30 -12.49
CA GLY A 93 7.72 13.51 -11.94
C GLY A 93 6.33 13.86 -12.51
N SER A 94 5.52 14.59 -11.73
CA SER A 94 4.11 14.86 -12.05
C SER A 94 3.88 15.75 -13.27
N GLY A 95 4.88 16.53 -13.70
CA GLY A 95 4.80 17.45 -14.84
C GLY A 95 5.23 16.87 -16.20
N SER A 96 5.83 15.68 -16.22
CA SER A 96 6.41 15.11 -17.44
C SER A 96 5.37 14.65 -18.47
N ASP A 97 5.78 14.56 -19.73
CA ASP A 97 4.92 14.03 -20.80
C ASP A 97 4.52 12.57 -20.59
N VAL A 98 5.38 11.78 -19.94
CA VAL A 98 5.07 10.39 -19.58
C VAL A 98 3.95 10.36 -18.55
N SER A 99 4.09 11.11 -17.46
CA SER A 99 3.09 11.22 -16.41
C SER A 99 1.77 11.74 -16.95
N ARG A 100 1.79 12.78 -17.80
CA ARG A 100 0.59 13.35 -18.43
C ARG A 100 -0.17 12.31 -19.26
N LYS A 101 0.53 11.52 -20.10
CA LYS A 101 -0.09 10.44 -20.90
C LYS A 101 -0.67 9.32 -20.03
N ARG A 102 0.01 9.00 -18.93
CA ARG A 102 -0.41 7.99 -17.95
C ARG A 102 -1.65 8.45 -17.18
N LEU A 103 -1.66 9.70 -16.70
CA LEU A 103 -2.81 10.33 -16.03
C LEU A 103 -4.03 10.41 -16.96
N GLU A 104 -3.83 10.74 -18.23
CA GLU A 104 -4.92 10.74 -19.23
C GLU A 104 -5.52 9.34 -19.44
N SER A 105 -4.68 8.30 -19.36
CA SER A 105 -5.19 6.92 -19.39
C SER A 105 -6.03 6.58 -18.16
N VAL A 106 -5.68 7.10 -16.98
CA VAL A 106 -6.50 6.98 -15.77
C VAL A 106 -7.80 7.76 -15.89
N ASN A 107 -7.78 8.98 -16.43
CA ASN A 107 -9.00 9.76 -16.70
C ASN A 107 -9.98 9.00 -17.59
N ARG A 108 -9.49 8.33 -18.66
CA ARG A 108 -10.33 7.47 -19.51
C ARG A 108 -10.91 6.28 -18.76
N ILE A 109 -10.12 5.66 -17.86
CA ILE A 109 -10.60 4.57 -17.01
C ILE A 109 -11.72 5.07 -16.09
N HIS A 110 -11.49 6.16 -15.36
CA HIS A 110 -12.51 6.75 -14.47
C HIS A 110 -13.77 7.13 -15.24
N ALA A 111 -13.64 7.81 -16.39
CA ALA A 111 -14.78 8.16 -17.25
C ALA A 111 -15.58 6.94 -17.72
N SER A 112 -14.93 5.79 -17.94
CA SER A 112 -15.63 4.54 -18.28
C SER A 112 -16.45 3.98 -17.11
N VAL A 113 -16.01 4.23 -15.87
CA VAL A 113 -16.73 3.82 -14.66
C VAL A 113 -17.96 4.72 -14.44
N TRP A 114 -17.83 6.04 -14.56
CA TRP A 114 -18.91 7.00 -14.29
C TRP A 114 -20.15 6.74 -15.15
N LYS A 115 -19.96 6.33 -16.40
CA LYS A 115 -21.04 5.95 -17.32
C LYS A 115 -21.96 4.85 -16.78
N ASN A 116 -21.45 4.00 -15.88
CA ASN A 116 -22.18 2.87 -15.30
C ASN A 116 -22.41 3.03 -13.80
N VAL A 117 -21.70 3.94 -13.15
CA VAL A 117 -21.82 4.26 -11.73
C VAL A 117 -21.89 5.79 -11.59
N PRO A 118 -23.04 6.41 -11.92
CA PRO A 118 -23.20 7.85 -11.78
C PRO A 118 -22.98 8.30 -10.32
N GLY A 119 -22.29 9.41 -10.13
CA GLY A 119 -21.88 9.94 -8.83
C GLY A 119 -20.51 9.47 -8.37
N ALA A 120 -19.94 8.40 -8.95
CA ALA A 120 -18.60 7.96 -8.60
C ALA A 120 -17.57 9.01 -9.02
N TYR A 121 -16.62 9.34 -8.13
CA TYR A 121 -15.54 10.30 -8.42
C TYR A 121 -16.04 11.73 -8.72
N SER A 122 -17.24 12.07 -8.24
CA SER A 122 -17.84 13.40 -8.41
C SER A 122 -17.30 14.43 -7.40
N HIS A 123 -16.69 13.94 -6.31
CA HIS A 123 -16.13 14.75 -5.25
C HIS A 123 -14.59 14.69 -5.24
N PRO A 124 -13.89 15.84 -5.20
CA PRO A 124 -12.42 15.90 -5.16
C PRO A 124 -11.80 15.01 -4.09
N TRP A 125 -12.32 15.11 -2.86
CA TRP A 125 -11.82 14.39 -1.69
C TRP A 125 -11.81 12.85 -1.85
N GLU A 126 -12.64 12.27 -2.74
CA GLU A 126 -12.59 10.83 -3.04
C GLU A 126 -11.30 10.44 -3.78
N GLY A 127 -10.87 11.26 -4.74
CA GLY A 127 -9.63 11.05 -5.49
C GLY A 127 -8.39 11.46 -4.71
N GLU A 128 -8.49 12.53 -3.91
CA GLU A 128 -7.41 13.03 -3.07
C GLU A 128 -6.94 11.99 -2.05
N MET A 129 -7.86 11.24 -1.44
CA MET A 129 -7.52 10.19 -0.48
C MET A 129 -6.61 9.10 -1.06
N ALA A 130 -6.70 8.81 -2.36
CA ALA A 130 -5.81 7.83 -2.99
C ALA A 130 -4.34 8.30 -2.97
N ILE A 131 -4.12 9.61 -3.20
CA ILE A 131 -2.79 10.23 -3.22
C ILE A 131 -2.30 10.48 -1.79
N ILE A 132 -3.17 10.99 -0.92
CA ILE A 132 -2.85 11.26 0.49
C ILE A 132 -2.58 9.97 1.26
N GLY A 133 -3.32 8.89 0.98
CA GLY A 133 -3.07 7.58 1.55
C GLY A 133 -1.67 7.07 1.24
N ALA A 134 -1.22 7.19 -0.01
CA ALA A 134 0.14 6.84 -0.39
C ALA A 134 1.20 7.73 0.28
N ALA A 135 0.93 9.02 0.43
CA ALA A 135 1.84 9.97 1.09
C ALA A 135 2.01 9.69 2.59
N TYR A 136 0.90 9.41 3.28
CA TYR A 136 0.84 9.42 4.73
C TYR A 136 0.96 8.03 5.38
N PHE A 137 0.83 6.94 4.61
CA PHE A 137 0.79 5.58 5.15
C PHE A 137 2.00 5.21 6.01
N GLU A 138 3.24 5.51 5.58
CA GLU A 138 4.43 5.21 6.40
C GLU A 138 4.41 5.99 7.73
N THR A 139 4.07 7.28 7.70
CA THR A 139 3.93 8.12 8.89
C THR A 139 2.87 7.57 9.83
N TYR A 140 1.73 7.12 9.29
CA TYR A 140 0.72 6.42 10.07
C TYR A 140 1.28 5.16 10.73
N LEU A 141 2.02 4.31 10.01
CA LEU A 141 2.66 3.11 10.59
C LEU A 141 3.65 3.46 11.70
N ARG A 142 4.49 4.49 11.49
CA ARG A 142 5.45 4.99 12.48
C ARG A 142 4.75 5.43 13.76
N LYS A 143 3.64 6.18 13.63
CA LYS A 143 2.80 6.60 14.77
C LYS A 143 2.11 5.40 15.43
N LEU A 144 1.57 4.47 14.65
CA LEU A 144 0.88 3.26 15.14
C LEU A 144 1.75 2.41 16.07
N VAL A 145 3.05 2.34 15.80
CA VAL A 145 3.98 1.48 16.55
C VAL A 145 4.90 2.26 17.49
N GLY A 146 4.80 3.59 17.54
CA GLY A 146 5.71 4.43 18.30
C GLY A 146 7.16 4.28 17.84
N ALA A 147 7.41 4.35 16.53
CA ALA A 147 8.76 4.33 15.97
C ALA A 147 9.59 5.53 16.48
N ARG A 148 10.92 5.39 16.50
CA ARG A 148 11.86 6.41 17.00
C ARG A 148 11.69 7.74 16.25
N ARG A 149 11.58 7.70 14.93
CA ARG A 149 11.21 8.86 14.11
C ARG A 149 9.77 8.67 13.64
N THR A 150 8.87 9.54 14.09
CA THR A 150 7.46 9.50 13.71
C THR A 150 7.15 10.36 12.50
N GLU A 151 7.83 11.50 12.36
CA GLU A 151 7.63 12.42 11.25
C GLU A 151 8.66 12.18 10.14
N PRO A 152 8.28 12.36 8.87
CA PRO A 152 9.22 12.29 7.76
C PRO A 152 10.13 13.52 7.75
N HIS A 153 11.21 13.44 6.96
CA HIS A 153 12.14 14.55 6.80
C HIS A 153 11.43 15.84 6.31
N PRO A 154 11.83 17.06 6.75
CA PRO A 154 11.17 18.30 6.35
C PRO A 154 11.07 18.53 4.83
N ASN A 155 12.04 18.05 4.04
CA ASN A 155 11.96 18.12 2.58
C ASN A 155 10.84 17.22 2.02
N VAL A 156 10.63 16.04 2.61
CA VAL A 156 9.54 15.12 2.23
C VAL A 156 8.19 15.70 2.63
N GLN A 157 8.11 16.33 3.81
CA GLN A 157 6.92 17.07 4.27
C GLN A 157 6.52 18.20 3.30
N ARG A 158 7.51 18.86 2.67
CA ARG A 158 7.29 19.93 1.70
C ARG A 158 6.91 19.40 0.32
N ALA A 159 7.59 18.35 -0.15
CA ALA A 159 7.43 17.83 -1.50
C ALA A 159 6.09 17.10 -1.73
N TRP A 160 5.59 16.37 -0.72
CA TRP A 160 4.36 15.57 -0.87
C TRP A 160 3.11 16.39 -1.21
N PRO A 161 2.77 17.47 -0.46
CA PRO A 161 1.63 18.31 -0.78
C PRO A 161 1.70 18.89 -2.20
N GLU A 162 2.86 19.41 -2.59
CA GLU A 162 3.08 20.01 -3.90
C GLU A 162 2.98 18.99 -5.04
N TRP A 163 3.62 17.83 -4.90
CA TRP A 163 3.53 16.77 -5.89
C TRP A 163 2.09 16.25 -6.01
N GLY A 164 1.43 16.03 -4.88
CA GLY A 164 0.06 15.53 -4.80
C GLY A 164 -0.95 16.46 -5.45
N GLU A 165 -0.86 17.77 -5.18
CA GLU A 165 -1.71 18.79 -5.80
C GLU A 165 -1.55 18.77 -7.34
N ARG A 166 -0.31 18.72 -7.84
CA ARG A 166 -0.02 18.67 -9.29
C ARG A 166 -0.57 17.41 -9.97
N VAL A 167 -0.50 16.27 -9.31
CA VAL A 167 -1.09 15.01 -9.82
C VAL A 167 -2.62 15.12 -9.83
N CYS A 168 -3.22 15.50 -8.70
CA CYS A 168 -4.67 15.62 -8.56
C CYS A 168 -5.28 16.68 -9.47
N ALA A 169 -4.57 17.77 -9.77
CA ALA A 169 -5.02 18.80 -10.72
C ALA A 169 -5.17 18.29 -12.17
N GLN A 170 -4.47 17.20 -12.52
CA GLN A 170 -4.57 16.55 -13.83
C GLN A 170 -5.63 15.44 -13.87
N LEU A 171 -6.08 14.95 -12.72
CA LEU A 171 -7.16 13.98 -12.61
C LEU A 171 -8.52 14.70 -12.62
N ARG A 172 -9.47 14.16 -13.37
CA ARG A 172 -10.81 14.77 -13.56
C ARG A 172 -11.85 14.14 -12.65
N THR A 173 -12.80 14.95 -12.19
CA THR A 173 -14.02 14.50 -11.51
C THR A 173 -15.16 14.29 -12.50
N GLU A 174 -16.22 13.61 -12.09
CA GLU A 174 -17.48 13.59 -12.85
C GLU A 174 -18.23 14.96 -12.78
N PRO A 175 -18.84 15.44 -13.89
CA PRO A 175 -18.72 14.95 -15.26
C PRO A 175 -17.40 15.38 -15.92
N LEU A 176 -16.98 14.64 -16.97
CA LEU A 176 -15.73 14.87 -17.73
C LEU A 176 -15.81 16.12 -18.65
N ASP A 177 -16.55 17.15 -18.29
CA ASP A 177 -16.57 18.41 -19.05
C ASP A 177 -15.28 19.22 -18.83
N GLY A 178 -14.38 18.74 -17.96
CA GLY A 178 -13.10 19.36 -17.64
C GLY A 178 -13.22 20.54 -16.68
N SER A 179 -14.42 20.85 -16.18
CA SER A 179 -14.67 21.97 -15.29
C SER A 179 -14.08 21.79 -13.89
N ARG A 180 -13.83 20.54 -13.48
CA ARG A 180 -13.41 20.18 -12.13
C ARG A 180 -12.30 19.12 -12.14
N SER A 181 -11.41 19.23 -11.17
CA SER A 181 -10.31 18.31 -10.93
C SER A 181 -10.30 17.83 -9.49
N PHE A 182 -9.60 16.72 -9.21
CA PHE A 182 -9.32 16.31 -7.85
C PHE A 182 -8.32 17.22 -7.13
N GLY A 183 -7.71 18.19 -7.82
CA GLY A 183 -6.75 19.11 -7.21
C GLY A 183 -7.42 20.28 -6.46
N VAL A 184 -8.73 20.43 -6.60
CA VAL A 184 -9.47 21.52 -5.96
C VAL A 184 -9.47 21.32 -4.44
N ASN A 185 -8.81 22.23 -3.72
CA ASN A 185 -8.61 22.18 -2.27
C ASN A 185 -7.73 21.02 -1.79
N PHE A 186 -6.82 20.51 -2.63
CA PHE A 186 -5.80 19.56 -2.19
C PHE A 186 -4.98 20.18 -1.03
N PRO A 187 -4.67 19.41 0.03
CA PRO A 187 -3.82 19.88 1.14
C PRO A 187 -2.48 20.47 0.69
N ARG A 188 -2.12 21.66 1.18
CA ARG A 188 -0.91 22.40 0.78
C ARG A 188 0.24 22.27 1.76
N THR A 189 -0.02 21.76 2.95
CA THR A 189 1.00 21.51 3.97
C THR A 189 0.94 20.08 4.47
N TRP A 190 2.04 19.58 5.04
CA TRP A 190 2.07 18.25 5.65
C TRP A 190 1.03 18.08 6.77
N ALA A 191 0.83 19.13 7.57
CA ALA A 191 -0.19 19.13 8.62
C ALA A 191 -1.62 19.01 8.06
N GLU A 192 -1.89 19.64 6.91
CA GLU A 192 -3.17 19.49 6.21
C GLU A 192 -3.32 18.09 5.59
N VAL A 193 -2.24 17.49 5.08
CA VAL A 193 -2.23 16.09 4.59
C VAL A 193 -2.58 15.12 5.73
N GLU A 194 -1.94 15.26 6.89
CA GLU A 194 -2.28 14.50 8.10
C GLU A 194 -3.73 14.76 8.51
N GLY A 195 -4.14 16.03 8.58
CA GLY A 195 -5.49 16.44 8.95
C GLY A 195 -6.55 15.79 8.07
N PHE A 196 -6.34 15.78 6.75
CA PHE A 196 -7.21 15.12 5.80
C PHE A 196 -7.26 13.60 6.04
N TYR A 197 -6.10 12.94 6.15
CA TYR A 197 -6.05 11.49 6.35
C TYR A 197 -6.80 11.05 7.61
N LEU A 198 -6.68 11.81 8.71
CA LEU A 198 -7.39 11.55 9.96
C LEU A 198 -8.86 11.95 9.90
N TRP A 199 -9.21 13.02 9.18
CA TRP A 199 -10.59 13.42 8.95
C TRP A 199 -11.35 12.35 8.17
N PHE A 200 -10.76 11.83 7.08
CA PHE A 200 -11.38 10.83 6.22
C PHE A 200 -11.76 9.56 7.00
N GLN A 201 -10.95 9.16 7.99
CA GLN A 201 -11.23 8.02 8.87
C GLN A 201 -12.37 8.23 9.86
N ARG A 202 -12.77 9.48 10.10
CA ARG A 202 -13.78 9.85 11.10
C ARG A 202 -15.08 10.31 10.46
N ILE A 203 -15.20 10.20 9.13
CA ILE A 203 -16.47 10.49 8.45
C ILE A 203 -17.50 9.50 8.99
N PRO A 204 -18.67 9.95 9.47
CA PRO A 204 -19.74 9.09 9.96
C PRO A 204 -20.46 8.41 8.79
N MET A 205 -19.77 7.47 8.13
CA MET A 205 -20.21 6.82 6.91
C MET A 205 -21.53 6.05 7.10
N GLU A 206 -21.86 5.63 8.32
CA GLU A 206 -23.14 5.00 8.66
C GLU A 206 -24.35 5.87 8.29
N ARG A 207 -24.17 7.20 8.19
CA ARG A 207 -25.23 8.14 7.77
C ARG A 207 -25.41 8.20 6.26
N TYR A 208 -24.45 7.69 5.49
CA TYR A 208 -24.38 7.83 4.03
C TYR A 208 -24.40 6.47 3.30
N THR A 209 -24.29 5.35 4.03
CA THR A 209 -24.28 4.00 3.47
C THR A 209 -25.54 3.22 3.84
N ASP A 210 -26.17 2.60 2.85
CA ASP A 210 -27.18 1.55 3.07
C ASP A 210 -26.52 0.15 3.21
N ASP A 211 -27.34 -0.86 3.44
CA ASP A 211 -26.86 -2.24 3.61
C ASP A 211 -26.19 -2.80 2.34
N GLU A 212 -26.62 -2.39 1.16
CA GLU A 212 -25.99 -2.82 -0.08
C GLU A 212 -24.59 -2.23 -0.23
N THR A 213 -24.46 -0.94 0.04
CA THR A 213 -23.18 -0.23 0.02
C THR A 213 -22.22 -0.80 1.04
N ARG A 214 -22.69 -1.10 2.26
CA ARG A 214 -21.86 -1.71 3.30
C ARG A 214 -21.36 -3.09 2.91
N ARG A 215 -22.22 -3.93 2.29
CA ARG A 215 -21.79 -5.22 1.72
C ARG A 215 -20.73 -5.05 0.63
N LYS A 216 -20.90 -4.09 -0.29
CA LYS A 216 -19.89 -3.80 -1.33
C LYS A 216 -18.55 -3.38 -0.72
N ALA A 217 -18.58 -2.55 0.32
CA ALA A 217 -17.39 -2.11 1.06
C ALA A 217 -16.69 -3.30 1.75
N HIS A 218 -17.46 -4.16 2.41
CA HIS A 218 -16.99 -5.41 3.02
C HIS A 218 -16.32 -6.31 1.97
N ASP A 219 -17.05 -6.69 0.92
CA ASP A 219 -16.57 -7.59 -0.12
C ASP A 219 -15.29 -7.06 -0.79
N ALA A 220 -15.27 -5.76 -1.11
CA ALA A 220 -14.11 -5.13 -1.72
C ALA A 220 -12.90 -5.16 -0.76
N SER A 221 -13.12 -4.84 0.51
CA SER A 221 -12.06 -4.87 1.52
C SER A 221 -11.49 -6.27 1.70
N ASP A 222 -12.35 -7.28 1.79
CA ASP A 222 -11.94 -8.68 1.90
C ASP A 222 -11.17 -9.15 0.66
N ALA A 223 -11.53 -8.67 -0.54
CA ALA A 223 -10.78 -8.93 -1.76
C ALA A 223 -9.36 -8.33 -1.73
N PHE A 224 -9.17 -7.10 -1.23
CA PHE A 224 -7.85 -6.50 -1.07
C PHE A 224 -7.00 -7.22 -0.01
N ILE A 225 -7.60 -7.60 1.13
CA ILE A 225 -6.95 -8.41 2.17
C ILE A 225 -6.50 -9.76 1.59
N ARG A 226 -7.38 -10.43 0.84
CA ARG A 226 -7.07 -11.71 0.21
C ARG A 226 -5.95 -11.56 -0.81
N GLN A 227 -6.00 -10.53 -1.65
CA GLN A 227 -4.97 -10.28 -2.65
C GLN A 227 -3.59 -10.10 -2.01
N PHE A 228 -3.49 -9.32 -0.93
CA PHE A 228 -2.25 -9.17 -0.17
C PHE A 228 -1.80 -10.52 0.44
N SER A 229 -2.72 -11.21 1.10
CA SER A 229 -2.42 -12.47 1.78
C SER A 229 -1.90 -13.53 0.80
N VAL A 230 -2.56 -13.68 -0.35
CA VAL A 230 -2.14 -14.59 -1.42
C VAL A 230 -0.81 -14.18 -2.03
N MET A 231 -0.51 -12.87 -2.13
CA MET A 231 0.74 -12.42 -2.72
C MET A 231 1.96 -12.80 -1.86
N TRP A 232 1.85 -12.70 -0.54
CA TRP A 232 3.01 -12.75 0.36
C TRP A 232 3.09 -13.99 1.24
N PHE A 233 1.99 -14.74 1.40
CA PHE A 233 1.93 -15.86 2.32
C PHE A 233 1.48 -17.16 1.62
N PRO A 234 2.13 -18.28 1.95
CA PRO A 234 1.66 -19.60 1.53
C PRO A 234 0.27 -19.85 2.09
N ARG A 235 -0.49 -20.75 1.46
CA ARG A 235 -1.92 -20.94 1.76
C ARG A 235 -2.21 -21.15 3.24
N ARG A 236 -1.36 -21.90 3.96
CA ARG A 236 -1.51 -22.17 5.39
C ARG A 236 -1.20 -20.99 6.30
N LEU A 237 -0.53 -19.96 5.80
CA LEU A 237 -0.17 -18.74 6.53
C LEU A 237 -0.94 -17.51 6.03
N GLN A 238 -1.87 -17.65 5.07
CA GLN A 238 -2.69 -16.52 4.60
C GLN A 238 -3.56 -15.91 5.71
N TRP A 239 -3.92 -16.69 6.73
CA TRP A 239 -4.57 -16.14 7.93
C TRP A 239 -3.68 -15.09 8.62
N PHE A 240 -2.36 -15.29 8.65
CA PHE A 240 -1.42 -14.32 9.21
C PHE A 240 -1.27 -13.10 8.30
N GLY A 241 -1.29 -13.29 6.97
CA GLY A 241 -1.41 -12.19 6.01
C GLY A 241 -2.63 -11.29 6.27
N ARG A 242 -3.80 -11.88 6.59
CA ARG A 242 -4.98 -11.14 7.03
C ARG A 242 -4.70 -10.35 8.31
N GLN A 243 -4.03 -10.94 9.29
CA GLN A 243 -3.67 -10.26 10.55
C GLN A 243 -2.75 -9.05 10.30
N VAL A 244 -1.79 -9.16 9.36
CA VAL A 244 -0.94 -8.03 8.96
C VAL A 244 -1.77 -6.87 8.44
N VAL A 245 -2.68 -7.13 7.48
CA VAL A 245 -3.51 -6.08 6.89
C VAL A 245 -4.46 -5.47 7.93
N LEU A 246 -5.14 -6.29 8.74
CA LEU A 246 -6.03 -5.80 9.80
C LEU A 246 -5.30 -4.97 10.86
N THR A 247 -4.02 -5.27 11.13
CA THR A 247 -3.22 -4.49 12.08
C THR A 247 -2.93 -3.07 11.57
N VAL A 248 -2.73 -2.92 10.25
CA VAL A 248 -2.36 -1.63 9.64
C VAL A 248 -3.57 -0.83 9.13
N ILE A 249 -4.80 -1.28 9.40
CA ILE A 249 -6.02 -0.51 9.10
C ILE A 249 -6.57 0.06 10.40
N PRO A 250 -6.88 1.38 10.44
CA PRO A 250 -7.50 2.01 11.59
C PRO A 250 -8.81 1.32 12.01
N ALA A 251 -9.07 1.22 13.32
CA ALA A 251 -10.25 0.54 13.85
C ALA A 251 -11.59 1.08 13.30
N PRO A 252 -11.82 2.42 13.17
CA PRO A 252 -13.07 2.93 12.62
C PRO A 252 -13.38 2.42 11.21
N ILE A 253 -12.35 2.28 10.37
CA ILE A 253 -12.50 1.75 9.01
C ILE A 253 -12.82 0.25 9.03
N ARG A 254 -12.19 -0.50 9.93
CA ARG A 254 -12.44 -1.95 10.07
C ARG A 254 -13.85 -2.24 10.54
N GLU A 255 -14.34 -1.42 11.47
CA GLU A 255 -15.70 -1.50 12.01
C GLU A 255 -16.73 -1.15 10.94
N HIS A 256 -16.54 -0.04 10.23
CA HIS A 256 -17.45 0.38 9.15
C HIS A 256 -17.51 -0.64 7.99
N ASN A 257 -16.36 -1.16 7.56
CA ASN A 257 -16.30 -2.15 6.47
C ASN A 257 -16.58 -3.59 6.96
N GLU A 258 -16.85 -3.80 8.24
CA GLU A 258 -17.17 -5.11 8.84
C GLU A 258 -16.12 -6.21 8.55
N ILE A 259 -14.83 -5.85 8.48
CA ILE A 259 -13.73 -6.79 8.17
C ILE A 259 -13.09 -7.44 9.40
N GLY A 260 -13.62 -7.14 10.59
CA GLY A 260 -13.19 -7.69 11.87
C GLY A 260 -11.91 -7.06 12.43
N HIS A 261 -11.44 -7.61 13.55
CA HIS A 261 -10.27 -7.11 14.28
C HIS A 261 -9.10 -8.08 14.24
N PRO A 262 -7.85 -7.60 14.25
CA PRO A 262 -6.72 -8.50 14.41
C PRO A 262 -6.79 -9.15 15.80
N ASN A 263 -6.28 -10.37 15.89
CA ASN A 263 -6.06 -11.03 17.17
C ASN A 263 -5.08 -10.19 18.01
N PRO A 264 -5.38 -9.83 19.27
CA PRO A 264 -4.55 -8.92 20.04
C PRO A 264 -3.09 -9.35 20.23
N VAL A 265 -2.84 -10.67 20.35
CA VAL A 265 -1.49 -11.22 20.46
C VAL A 265 -0.76 -11.07 19.14
N THR A 266 -1.39 -11.47 18.03
CA THR A 266 -0.80 -11.33 16.70
C THR A 266 -0.58 -9.87 16.32
N GLU A 267 -1.52 -8.98 16.64
CA GLU A 267 -1.43 -7.53 16.44
C GLU A 267 -0.20 -6.97 17.15
N THR A 268 0.01 -7.34 18.42
CA THR A 268 1.16 -6.90 19.21
C THR A 268 2.48 -7.36 18.57
N LEU A 269 2.55 -8.61 18.13
CA LEU A 269 3.73 -9.15 17.44
C LEU A 269 4.00 -8.44 16.11
N ILE A 270 2.96 -8.17 15.31
CA ILE A 270 3.08 -7.45 14.04
C ILE A 270 3.54 -6.01 14.29
N LYS A 271 2.94 -5.29 15.24
CA LYS A 271 3.35 -3.93 15.62
C LYS A 271 4.80 -3.90 16.09
N PHE A 272 5.22 -4.88 16.89
CA PHE A 272 6.61 -5.02 17.32
C PHE A 272 7.55 -5.23 16.11
N ALA A 273 7.20 -6.13 15.19
CA ALA A 273 8.00 -6.38 13.99
C ALA A 273 8.13 -5.13 13.10
N ILE A 274 7.03 -4.39 12.90
CA ILE A 274 7.03 -3.11 12.16
C ILE A 274 7.91 -2.07 12.87
N LYS A 275 7.81 -1.95 14.21
CA LYS A 275 8.68 -1.05 14.99
C LYS A 275 10.15 -1.39 14.81
N VAL A 276 10.52 -2.66 14.98
CA VAL A 276 11.90 -3.12 14.81
C VAL A 276 12.40 -2.82 13.41
N TYR A 277 11.60 -3.08 12.38
CA TYR A 277 11.95 -2.78 10.99
C TYR A 277 12.21 -1.28 10.78
N LEU A 278 11.30 -0.41 11.22
CA LEU A 278 11.43 1.05 11.07
C LEU A 278 12.60 1.61 11.88
N ASP A 279 12.74 1.21 13.15
CA ASP A 279 13.82 1.69 14.02
C ASP A 279 15.20 1.20 13.55
N THR A 280 15.28 0.00 12.98
CA THR A 280 16.51 -0.51 12.37
C THR A 280 16.86 0.29 11.12
N LYS A 281 15.87 0.56 10.25
CA LYS A 281 16.06 1.40 9.07
C LYS A 281 16.54 2.80 9.44
N ASP A 282 15.97 3.41 10.49
CA ASP A 282 16.38 4.74 10.97
C ASP A 282 17.80 4.75 11.58
N ALA A 283 18.33 3.60 12.00
CA ALA A 283 19.67 3.46 12.56
C ALA A 283 20.74 3.11 11.50
N LEU A 284 20.32 2.62 10.34
CA LEU A 284 21.21 2.39 9.20
C LEU A 284 21.43 3.70 8.44
N PRO A 285 22.59 3.88 7.78
CA PRO A 285 22.75 5.03 6.89
C PRO A 285 21.81 4.93 5.68
N ASP A 286 21.57 6.07 5.02
CA ASP A 286 20.75 6.10 3.82
C ASP A 286 21.37 5.25 2.69
N PRO A 287 20.55 4.48 1.94
CA PRO A 287 21.06 3.61 0.90
C PRO A 287 21.62 4.43 -0.28
N VAL A 288 22.72 3.94 -0.89
CA VAL A 288 23.37 4.62 -2.04
C VAL A 288 22.58 4.49 -3.34
N ARG A 289 21.71 3.48 -3.43
CA ARG A 289 20.84 3.23 -4.59
C ARG A 289 19.40 3.13 -4.12
N PRO A 290 18.42 3.49 -4.97
CA PRO A 290 17.03 3.28 -4.63
C PRO A 290 16.74 1.79 -4.53
N ASP A 291 16.41 1.31 -3.33
CA ASP A 291 16.07 -0.11 -3.04
C ASP A 291 14.98 -0.66 -3.97
N PHE A 292 14.08 0.20 -4.44
CA PHE A 292 12.94 -0.18 -5.27
C PHE A 292 13.16 -0.03 -6.79
N SER A 293 14.27 0.58 -7.21
CA SER A 293 14.54 0.89 -8.64
C SER A 293 14.68 -0.37 -9.50
N ASP A 294 15.40 -1.38 -9.01
CA ASP A 294 15.60 -2.63 -9.74
C ASP A 294 14.28 -3.39 -9.92
N GLU A 295 13.45 -3.45 -8.87
CA GLU A 295 12.11 -4.07 -8.92
C GLU A 295 11.19 -3.33 -9.90
N TYR A 296 11.21 -1.99 -9.87
CA TYR A 296 10.44 -1.15 -10.78
C TYR A 296 10.82 -1.38 -12.24
N HIS A 297 12.11 -1.40 -12.57
CA HIS A 297 12.55 -1.63 -13.96
C HIS A 297 12.28 -3.07 -14.42
N ALA A 298 12.46 -4.06 -13.54
CA ALA A 298 12.12 -5.45 -13.84
C ALA A 298 10.62 -5.62 -14.16
N ALA A 299 9.75 -4.84 -13.50
CA ALA A 299 8.32 -4.87 -13.69
C ALA A 299 7.87 -4.39 -15.09
N LYS A 300 8.61 -3.49 -15.75
CA LYS A 300 8.20 -2.89 -17.04
C LYS A 300 8.04 -3.88 -18.20
N GLY A 301 8.66 -5.05 -18.11
CA GLY A 301 8.55 -6.12 -19.12
C GLY A 301 7.45 -7.15 -18.84
N VAL A 302 6.73 -7.05 -17.73
CA VAL A 302 5.81 -8.10 -17.28
C VAL A 302 4.44 -7.95 -17.94
N ASN A 303 3.88 -9.07 -18.40
CA ASN A 303 2.51 -9.12 -18.88
C ASN A 303 1.54 -9.34 -17.71
N TRP A 304 1.02 -8.24 -17.17
CA TRP A 304 0.13 -8.25 -16.01
C TRP A 304 -1.15 -9.09 -16.18
N LYS A 305 -1.61 -9.33 -17.41
CA LYS A 305 -2.79 -10.18 -17.69
C LYS A 305 -2.59 -11.64 -17.28
N LYS A 306 -1.34 -12.09 -17.14
CA LYS A 306 -1.00 -13.47 -16.74
C LYS A 306 -0.68 -13.59 -15.25
N THR A 307 -0.58 -12.48 -14.53
CA THR A 307 -0.02 -12.48 -13.18
C THR A 307 -0.88 -13.21 -12.17
N ASP A 308 -2.22 -13.10 -12.22
CA ASP A 308 -3.06 -13.86 -11.29
C ASP A 308 -2.84 -15.38 -11.42
N VAL A 309 -2.79 -15.90 -12.65
CA VAL A 309 -2.55 -17.32 -12.92
C VAL A 309 -1.12 -17.73 -12.50
N GLN A 310 -0.14 -16.87 -12.74
CA GLN A 310 1.25 -17.13 -12.36
C GLN A 310 1.44 -17.16 -10.85
N THR A 311 0.84 -16.23 -10.11
CA THR A 311 0.89 -16.17 -8.64
C THR A 311 0.28 -17.43 -8.03
N GLU A 312 -0.89 -17.87 -8.50
CA GLU A 312 -1.53 -19.09 -8.01
C GLU A 312 -0.69 -20.35 -8.29
N ALA A 313 -0.10 -20.45 -9.49
CA ALA A 313 0.78 -21.55 -9.85
C ALA A 313 2.06 -21.57 -9.01
N GLU A 314 2.65 -20.40 -8.75
CA GLU A 314 3.85 -20.26 -7.91
C GLU A 314 3.57 -20.69 -6.47
N TRP A 315 2.46 -20.26 -5.87
CA TRP A 315 2.10 -20.68 -4.53
C TRP A 315 1.74 -22.15 -4.43
N THR A 316 1.09 -22.72 -5.44
CA THR A 316 0.85 -24.17 -5.49
C THR A 316 2.16 -24.96 -5.41
N ARG A 317 3.24 -24.45 -6.02
CA ARG A 317 4.58 -25.05 -5.93
C ARG A 317 5.21 -24.82 -4.55
N ARG A 318 5.16 -23.60 -4.02
CA ARG A 318 5.74 -23.23 -2.71
C ARG A 318 5.02 -23.84 -1.51
N ASP A 319 3.72 -24.08 -1.62
CA ASP A 319 2.91 -24.73 -0.58
C ASP A 319 3.40 -26.15 -0.30
N ARG A 320 3.85 -26.90 -1.31
CA ARG A 320 4.45 -28.23 -1.10
C ARG A 320 5.71 -28.18 -0.24
N ILE A 321 6.51 -27.13 -0.41
CA ILE A 321 7.73 -26.90 0.38
C ILE A 321 7.35 -26.47 1.80
N THR A 322 6.38 -25.57 1.92
CA THR A 322 5.90 -25.09 3.22
C THR A 322 5.28 -26.23 4.03
N ASP A 323 4.49 -27.10 3.39
CA ASP A 323 3.91 -28.30 3.98
C ASP A 323 4.98 -29.25 4.47
N ALA A 324 6.04 -29.45 3.69
CA ALA A 324 7.18 -30.25 4.11
C ALA A 324 7.87 -29.64 5.34
N ILE A 325 8.13 -28.34 5.36
CA ILE A 325 8.76 -27.64 6.49
C ILE A 325 7.88 -27.71 7.74
N LEU A 326 6.58 -27.39 7.62
CA LEU A 326 5.64 -27.44 8.74
C LEU A 326 5.49 -28.86 9.28
N LEU A 327 5.43 -29.87 8.41
CA LEU A 327 5.44 -31.28 8.81
C LEU A 327 6.73 -31.62 9.55
N THR A 328 7.89 -31.18 9.07
CA THR A 328 9.16 -31.38 9.77
C THR A 328 9.17 -30.70 11.14
N ILE A 329 8.68 -29.45 11.26
CA ILE A 329 8.59 -28.75 12.54
C ILE A 329 7.67 -29.51 13.51
N VAL A 330 6.51 -29.98 13.05
CA VAL A 330 5.58 -30.77 13.87
C VAL A 330 6.19 -32.11 14.28
N LEU A 331 6.88 -32.81 13.38
CA LEU A 331 7.52 -34.09 13.68
C LEU A 331 8.68 -33.91 14.66
N VAL A 332 9.56 -32.93 14.44
CA VAL A 332 10.69 -32.64 15.32
C VAL A 332 10.21 -32.13 16.69
N GLY A 333 9.25 -31.21 16.71
CA GLY A 333 8.63 -30.71 17.93
C GLY A 333 7.88 -31.80 18.71
N GLY A 334 7.16 -32.68 18.00
CA GLY A 334 6.48 -33.83 18.59
C GLY A 334 7.45 -34.86 19.15
N MET A 335 8.52 -35.19 18.43
CA MET A 335 9.59 -36.06 18.93
C MET A 335 10.29 -35.46 20.15
N TRP A 336 10.55 -34.15 20.15
CA TRP A 336 11.13 -33.44 21.30
C TRP A 336 10.20 -33.45 22.51
N ALA A 337 8.90 -33.18 22.33
CA ALA A 337 7.91 -33.25 23.40
C ALA A 337 7.77 -34.67 23.98
N LEU A 338 7.76 -35.71 23.12
CA LEU A 338 7.76 -37.10 23.56
C LEU A 338 9.05 -37.50 24.29
N TRP A 339 10.19 -36.96 23.88
CA TRP A 339 11.48 -37.15 24.55
C TRP A 339 11.48 -36.49 25.94
N GLN A 340 10.99 -35.26 26.05
CA GLN A 340 10.80 -34.57 27.33
C GLN A 340 9.87 -35.37 28.25
N LEU A 341 8.72 -35.82 27.75
CA LEU A 341 7.78 -36.63 28.53
C LEU A 341 8.38 -37.96 29.00
N ARG A 342 9.27 -38.59 28.21
CA ARG A 342 10.01 -39.79 28.65
C ARG A 342 11.03 -39.52 29.75
N ILE A 343 11.66 -38.35 29.77
CA ILE A 343 12.61 -37.95 30.82
C ILE A 343 11.89 -37.72 32.15
N PHE A 344 10.66 -37.20 32.14
CA PHE A 344 9.86 -36.97 33.35
C PHE A 344 9.09 -38.20 33.85
N SER A 345 9.16 -39.33 33.12
CA SER A 345 8.50 -40.60 33.49
C SER A 345 9.48 -41.67 34.02
N VAL A 346 10.71 -41.29 34.37
CA VAL A 346 11.73 -42.14 35.01
C VAL A 346 11.96 -41.70 36.45
#